data_AF-A0A496W5L3-F1
#
_entry.id   AF-A0A496W5L3-F1
#
_cell.length_a   1.000
_cell.length_b   1.000
_cell.length_c   1.000
_cell.angle_alpha   90.00
_cell.angle_beta   90.00
_cell.angle_gamma   90.00
#
_symmetry.space_group_name_H-M   'P 1'
#
loop_
_entity.id
_entity.type
_entity.pdbx_description
1 polymer ?
#
loop_
_entity_poly.entity_id
_entity_poly.type
_entity_poly.pdbx_seq_one_letter_code
_entity_poly.pdbx_strand_id
1 'polypeptide(L)' 'MQKIGPVLNSKKNRYERMSPDAKNRLVSGSLGLALTRWHGVYEGIEAVWLRWETLIKRGIIAHSTRSTRYRSTTG' A
#
# COMPACT_ATOMS: atom_id res chain seq x y z
N MET A 1 -29.00 -17.62 -36.83
CA MET A 1 -28.01 -16.57 -36.52
C MET A 1 -28.19 -16.19 -35.05
N GLN A 2 -27.30 -16.60 -34.14
CA GLN A 2 -27.41 -16.25 -32.72
C GLN A 2 -26.39 -15.15 -32.39
N LYS A 3 -26.88 -13.97 -31.99
CA LYS A 3 -26.03 -12.85 -31.53
C LYS A 3 -25.52 -13.17 -30.12
N ILE A 4 -24.25 -13.53 -30.03
CA ILE A 4 -23.56 -13.68 -28.75
C ILE A 4 -23.22 -12.26 -28.28
N GLY A 5 -24.00 -11.73 -27.33
CA GLY A 5 -23.64 -10.50 -26.61
C GLY A 5 -22.29 -10.68 -25.90
N PRO A 6 -21.55 -9.60 -25.59
CA PRO A 6 -20.23 -9.73 -24.99
C PRO A 6 -20.35 -10.48 -23.67
N VAL A 7 -19.73 -11.66 -23.61
CA VAL A 7 -19.48 -12.39 -22.37
C VAL A 7 -18.67 -11.46 -21.49
N LEU A 8 -19.33 -10.82 -20.51
CA LEU A 8 -18.63 -10.11 -19.44
C LEU A 8 -17.84 -11.18 -18.68
N ASN A 9 -16.57 -11.31 -19.05
CA ASN A 9 -15.64 -12.29 -18.50
C ASN A 9 -15.42 -11.98 -17.02
N SER A 10 -16.31 -12.51 -16.19
CA SER A 10 -16.14 -12.65 -14.76
C SER A 10 -15.04 -13.67 -14.51
N LYS A 11 -13.83 -13.18 -14.25
CA LYS A 11 -12.87 -13.65 -13.23
C LYS A 11 -11.46 -13.15 -13.56
N LYS A 12 -11.04 -12.07 -12.88
CA LYS A 12 -9.61 -11.79 -12.69
C LYS A 12 -9.19 -12.17 -11.26
N ASN A 13 -9.34 -13.45 -10.89
CA ASN A 13 -8.75 -14.02 -9.68
C ASN A 13 -7.36 -14.60 -9.99
N ARG A 14 -6.52 -13.85 -10.70
CA ARG A 14 -5.13 -14.24 -10.95
C ARG A 14 -4.24 -13.28 -10.18
N TYR A 15 -3.35 -13.82 -9.35
CA TYR A 15 -2.29 -13.04 -8.75
C TYR A 15 -1.48 -12.39 -9.88
N GLU A 16 -1.39 -11.07 -9.83
CA GLU A 16 -0.55 -10.29 -10.74
C GLU A 16 0.66 -9.79 -9.94
N ARG A 17 1.86 -10.09 -10.45
CA ARG A 17 3.09 -9.64 -9.80
C ARG A 17 3.15 -8.11 -9.92
N MET A 18 3.19 -7.44 -8.77
CA MET A 18 3.39 -6.00 -8.71
C MET A 18 4.88 -5.71 -8.67
N SER A 19 5.38 -4.96 -9.64
CA SER A 19 6.74 -4.41 -9.61
C SER A 19 6.77 -3.15 -8.73
N PRO A 20 7.83 -2.95 -7.93
CA PRO A 20 8.00 -1.70 -7.20
C PRO A 20 8.13 -0.50 -8.15
N ASP A 21 7.58 0.64 -7.74
CA ASP A 21 7.81 1.92 -8.41
C ASP A 21 9.23 2.46 -8.14
N ALA A 22 9.57 3.61 -8.72
CA ALA A 22 10.87 4.26 -8.51
C ALA A 22 11.15 4.66 -7.05
N LYS A 23 10.14 4.67 -6.18
CA LYS A 23 10.25 4.92 -4.73
C LYS A 23 10.22 3.62 -3.92
N ASN A 24 10.38 2.47 -4.59
CA ASN A 24 10.32 1.13 -4.01
C ASN A 24 8.97 0.79 -3.35
N ARG A 25 7.87 1.28 -3.93
CA ARG A 25 6.50 1.05 -3.44
C ARG A 25 5.74 0.15 -4.38
N LEU A 26 4.93 -0.77 -3.85
CA LEU A 26 4.01 -1.59 -4.61
C LEU A 26 2.65 -0.86 -4.66
N VAL A 27 2.29 -0.29 -5.80
CA VAL A 27 1.09 0.56 -5.95
C VAL A 27 -0.08 -0.24 -6.52
N SER A 28 -1.18 -0.30 -5.77
CA SER A 28 -2.46 -0.85 -6.24
C SER A 28 -3.34 0.28 -6.75
N GLY A 29 -3.34 0.49 -8.08
CA GLY A 29 -4.16 1.52 -8.71
C GLY A 29 -5.66 1.33 -8.49
N SER A 30 -6.14 0.09 -8.42
CA SER A 30 -7.55 -0.24 -8.19
C SER A 30 -8.02 0.09 -6.77
N LEU A 31 -7.14 -0.04 -5.77
CA LEU A 31 -7.47 0.23 -4.37
C LEU A 31 -7.06 1.63 -3.91
N GLY A 32 -6.27 2.37 -4.69
CA GLY A 32 -5.70 3.64 -4.26
C GLY A 32 -4.73 3.50 -3.08
N LEU A 33 -4.10 2.32 -2.95
CA LEU A 33 -3.17 2.00 -1.87
C LEU A 33 -1.76 1.81 -2.41
N ALA A 34 -0.76 2.15 -1.61
CA ALA A 34 0.63 1.82 -1.85
C ALA A 34 1.20 1.04 -0.66
N LEU A 35 2.01 0.03 -0.94
CA LEU A 35 2.84 -0.66 0.05
C LEU A 35 4.27 -0.19 -0.10
N THR A 36 4.75 0.59 0.86
CA THR A 36 6.12 1.10 0.85
C THR A 36 7.06 0.07 1.47
N ARG A 37 8.14 -0.25 0.75
CA ARG A 37 9.21 -1.10 1.23
C ARG A 37 10.33 -0.24 1.81
N TRP A 38 10.73 -0.52 3.04
CA TRP A 38 11.88 0.14 3.65
C TRP A 38 12.79 -0.90 4.30
N HIS A 39 14.09 -0.68 4.18
CA HIS A 39 15.08 -1.52 4.83
C HIS A 39 15.40 -0.96 6.22
N GLY A 40 15.40 -1.79 7.24
CA GLY A 40 15.79 -1.36 8.58
C GLY A 40 15.62 -2.43 9.64
N VAL A 41 15.90 -2.04 10.88
CA VAL A 41 15.82 -2.91 12.06
C VAL A 41 14.57 -2.58 12.84
N TYR A 42 13.75 -3.60 13.11
CA TYR A 42 12.59 -3.48 14.00
C TYR A 42 12.56 -4.69 14.94
N GLU A 43 12.42 -4.44 16.25
CA GLU A 43 12.49 -5.48 17.30
C GLU A 43 13.77 -6.34 17.20
N GLY A 44 14.90 -5.71 16.83
CA GLY A 44 16.19 -6.40 16.66
C GLY A 44 16.34 -7.21 15.37
N ILE A 45 15.34 -7.20 14.49
CA ILE A 45 15.37 -7.92 13.22
C ILE A 45 15.66 -6.95 12.07
N GLU A 46 16.77 -7.16 11.37
CA GLU A 46 17.11 -6.46 10.14
C GLU A 46 16.42 -7.11 8.94
N ALA A 47 15.54 -6.37 8.27
CA ALA A 47 14.79 -6.88 7.12
C ALA A 47 14.29 -5.76 6.20
N VAL A 48 13.68 -6.18 5.08
CA VAL A 48 12.85 -5.30 4.26
C VAL A 48 11.41 -5.35 4.77
N TRP A 49 10.99 -4.28 5.41
CA TRP A 49 9.68 -4.12 5.99
C TRP A 49 8.69 -3.52 4.99
N LEU A 50 7.41 -3.85 5.17
CA LEU A 50 6.29 -3.35 4.38
C LEU A 50 5.38 -2.49 5.28
N ARG A 51 4.99 -1.31 4.79
CA ARG A 51 3.96 -0.48 5.44
C ARG A 51 2.93 0.01 4.43
N TRP A 52 1.68 0.13 4.88
CA TRP A 52 0.63 0.75 4.07
C TRP A 52 0.82 2.27 4.03
N GLU A 53 0.77 2.82 2.83
CA GLU A 53 0.78 4.24 2.54
C GLU A 53 -0.48 4.56 1.73
N THR A 54 -1.32 5.43 2.28
CA THR A 54 -2.48 5.93 1.54
C THR A 54 -1.96 6.83 0.42
N LEU A 55 -2.27 6.49 -0.84
CA LEU A 55 -2.06 7.43 -1.92
C LEU A 55 -3.09 8.53 -1.72
N ILE A 56 -2.66 9.66 -1.14
CA ILE A 56 -3.52 10.83 -1.00
C ILE A 56 -3.93 11.24 -2.41
N LYS A 57 -5.13 10.80 -2.81
CA LYS A 57 -5.83 11.33 -3.98
C LYS A 57 -6.07 12.80 -3.66
N ARG A 58 -5.40 13.68 -4.41
CA ARG A 58 -5.37 15.12 -4.15
C ARG A 58 -6.79 15.66 -4.06
N GLY A 59 -7.21 15.98 -2.84
CA GLY A 59 -8.54 16.48 -2.51
C GLY A 59 -8.77 16.43 -1.00
N ILE A 60 -8.31 17.48 -0.31
CA ILE A 60 -8.49 17.79 1.12
C ILE A 60 -7.40 17.25 2.06
N ILE A 61 -6.59 18.20 2.49
CA ILE A 61 -5.64 18.20 3.60
C ILE A 61 -6.35 18.02 4.95
N ALA A 62 -5.87 17.10 5.78
CA ALA A 62 -5.83 17.28 7.23
C ALA A 62 -4.59 16.57 7.77
N HIS A 63 -3.53 17.35 7.95
CA HIS A 63 -2.36 16.93 8.70
C HIS A 63 -2.77 16.81 10.16
N SER A 64 -2.76 15.60 10.71
CA SER A 64 -2.41 15.46 12.13
C SER A 64 -1.58 14.20 12.30
N THR A 65 -0.27 14.37 12.10
CA THR A 65 0.73 13.46 12.65
C THR A 65 0.64 13.60 14.17
N ARG A 66 -0.26 12.85 14.80
CA ARG A 66 -0.22 12.67 16.24
C ARG A 66 0.92 11.69 16.51
N SER A 67 2.15 12.21 16.50
CA SER A 67 3.31 11.53 17.05
C SER A 67 3.01 11.28 18.52
N THR A 68 2.63 10.04 18.84
CA THR A 68 2.50 9.59 20.21
C THR A 68 3.91 9.60 20.80
N ARG A 69 4.24 10.71 21.46
CA ARG A 69 5.44 10.82 22.29
C ARG A 69 5.30 9.76 23.39
N TYR A 70 5.97 8.63 23.22
CA TYR A 70 6.18 7.66 24.29
C TYR A 70 7.09 8.33 25.32
N ARG A 71 6.51 8.85 26.41
CA ARG A 71 7.27 9.35 27.56
C ARG A 71 7.44 8.18 28.52
N SER A 72 8.56 7.47 28.39
CA SER A 72 9.09 6.67 29.49
C SER A 72 9.73 7.64 30.49
N THR A 73 9.12 7.83 31.64
CA THR A 73 9.82 8.37 32.81
C THR A 73 9.97 7.24 33.81
N THR A 74 11.17 6.66 33.82
CA THR A 74 11.71 5.89 34.93
C THR A 74 12.52 6.89 35.77
N GLY A 75 12.28 6.92 37.08
CA GLY A 75 12.97 7.79 38.05
C GLY A 75 12.05 8.09 39.22
#